data_AF-A0A961RA11-F1
#
_entry.id   AF-A0A961RA11-F1
#
_cell.length_a   1.000
_cell.length_b   1.000
_cell.length_c   1.000
_cell.angle_alpha   90.00
_cell.angle_beta   90.00
_cell.angle_gamma   90.00
#
_symmetry.space_group_name_H-M   'P 1'
#
loop_
_entity.id
_entity.type
_entity.pdbx_description
1 polymer ?
#
loop_
_entity_poly.entity_id
_entity_poly.type
_entity_poly.pdbx_seq_one_letter_code
_entity_poly.pdbx_strand_id
1 'polypeptide(L)' 'ASKATSVDEINAAIKAAADGPLKGILGYTLEKNVSIDFNHDPHSSVFHMDQTKVMD' A
#
# COMPACT_ATOMS: atom_id res chain seq x y z
N ALA A 1 -14.48 -17.35 4.43
CA ALA A 1 -13.25 -17.91 3.85
C ALA A 1 -12.09 -17.07 4.36
N SER A 2 -11.46 -17.48 5.45
CA SER A 2 -10.32 -16.76 6.03
C SER A 2 -9.09 -17.58 5.68
N LYS A 3 -8.42 -17.21 4.59
CA LYS A 3 -7.07 -17.74 4.33
C LYS A 3 -6.13 -17.01 5.28
N ALA A 4 -5.27 -17.76 5.96
CA ALA A 4 -4.12 -17.17 6.63
C ALA A 4 -3.32 -16.41 5.57
N THR A 5 -3.01 -15.14 5.86
CA THR A 5 -2.21 -14.27 5.00
C THR A 5 -1.07 -13.71 5.83
N SER A 6 0.07 -13.49 5.20
CA SER A 6 1.18 -12.78 5.83
C SER A 6 1.22 -11.30 5.42
N VAL A 7 1.94 -10.48 6.19
CA VAL A 7 2.20 -9.08 5.83
C VAL A 7 2.96 -8.99 4.49
N ASP A 8 3.90 -9.91 4.25
CA ASP A 8 4.67 -9.96 3.00
C ASP A 8 3.79 -10.25 1.79
N GLU A 9 2.82 -11.17 1.93
CA GLU A 9 1.86 -11.47 0.86
C GLU A 9 0.99 -10.26 0.53
N ILE A 10 0.52 -9.53 1.54
CA ILE A 10 -0.27 -8.31 1.33
C ILE A 10 0.57 -7.24 0.65
N ASN A 11 1.79 -6.98 1.14
CA ASN A 11 2.68 -5.98 0.57
C ASN A 11 3.05 -6.31 -0.89
N ALA A 12 3.30 -7.58 -1.20
CA ALA A 12 3.56 -8.03 -2.57
C ALA A 12 2.34 -7.82 -3.49
N ALA A 13 1.14 -8.13 -3.01
CA ALA A 13 -0.09 -7.93 -3.77
C ALA A 13 -0.38 -6.45 -4.04
N ILE A 14 -0.20 -5.59 -3.04
CA ILE A 14 -0.35 -4.13 -3.19
C ILE A 14 0.65 -3.58 -4.21
N LYS A 15 1.91 -4.01 -4.13
CA LYS A 15 2.95 -3.60 -5.09
C LYS A 15 2.56 -3.98 -6.52
N ALA A 16 2.14 -5.22 -6.74
CA ALA A 16 1.72 -5.70 -8.05
C ALA A 16 0.48 -4.95 -8.59
N ALA A 17 -0.46 -4.60 -7.71
CA ALA A 17 -1.64 -3.83 -8.09
C ALA A 17 -1.29 -2.38 -8.47
N ALA A 18 -0.46 -1.72 -7.66
CA ALA A 18 0.01 -0.36 -7.88
C ALA A 18 0.87 -0.22 -9.15
N ASP A 19 1.77 -1.19 -9.40
CA ASP A 19 2.62 -1.18 -10.60
C ASP A 19 1.88 -1.62 -11.87
N GLY A 20 0.72 -2.27 -11.71
CA GLY A 20 -0.08 -2.85 -12.80
C GLY A 20 -1.42 -2.16 -13.02
N PRO A 21 -2.55 -2.83 -12.73
CA PRO A 21 -3.90 -2.37 -13.11
C PRO A 21 -4.32 -1.06 -12.43
N LEU A 22 -3.72 -0.70 -11.29
CA LEU A 22 -4.03 0.52 -10.55
C LEU A 22 -2.94 1.59 -10.68
N LYS A 23 -2.08 1.48 -11.69
CA LYS A 23 -1.01 2.45 -11.92
C LYS A 23 -1.57 3.87 -12.10
N GLY A 24 -1.07 4.79 -11.28
CA GLY A 24 -1.53 6.18 -11.22
C GLY A 24 -2.78 6.40 -10.37
N ILE A 25 -3.38 5.34 -9.81
CA ILE A 25 -4.52 5.41 -8.88
C ILE A 25 -4.08 5.01 -7.47
N LEU A 26 -3.36 3.89 -7.37
CA LEU A 26 -2.81 3.37 -6.11
C LEU A 26 -1.30 3.59 -6.09
N GLY A 27 -0.83 4.41 -5.16
CA GLY A 27 0.57 4.54 -4.82
C GLY A 27 0.93 3.65 -3.62
N TYR A 28 2.22 3.42 -3.41
CA TYR A 28 2.73 2.86 -2.17
C TYR A 28 4.03 3.57 -1.78
N THR A 29 4.34 3.57 -0.49
CA THR A 29 5.59 4.11 0.02
C THR A 29 6.19 3.19 1.08
N LEU A 30 7.52 3.22 1.14
CA LEU A 30 8.36 2.59 2.16
C LEU A 30 9.10 3.64 3.00
N GLU A 31 8.89 4.92 2.70
CA GLU A 31 9.53 6.03 3.38
C GLU A 31 8.70 6.46 4.60
N LYS A 32 9.41 7.03 5.60
CA LYS A 32 8.80 7.52 6.85
C LYS A 32 8.15 8.88 6.64
N ASN A 33 7.15 8.92 5.79
CA ASN A 33 6.43 10.13 5.43
C ASN A 33 5.49 10.56 6.56
N VAL A 34 5.20 11.85 6.59
CA VAL A 34 4.19 12.47 7.45
C VAL A 34 3.03 12.96 6.59
N SER A 35 1.92 13.36 7.23
CA SER A 35 0.67 13.68 6.52
C SER A 35 0.81 14.73 5.42
N ILE A 36 1.67 15.75 5.63
CA ILE A 36 1.84 16.84 4.68
C ILE A 36 2.63 16.44 3.41
N ASP A 37 3.37 15.33 3.46
CA ASP A 37 4.13 14.85 2.30
C ASP A 37 3.21 14.35 1.18
N PHE A 38 1.95 14.05 1.49
CA PHE A 38 0.93 13.61 0.53
C PHE A 38 0.01 14.74 0.05
N ASN A 39 0.25 15.98 0.45
CA ASN A 39 -0.53 17.10 -0.06
C ASN A 39 -0.32 17.23 -1.58
N HIS A 40 -1.42 17.30 -2.32
CA HIS A 40 -1.45 17.31 -3.79
C HIS A 40 -0.92 16.03 -4.47
N ASP A 41 -0.81 14.91 -3.73
CA ASP A 41 -0.59 13.63 -4.38
C ASP A 41 -1.81 13.29 -5.28
N PRO A 42 -1.61 12.98 -6.58
CA PRO A 42 -2.70 12.72 -7.51
C PRO A 42 -3.31 11.31 -7.37
N HIS A 43 -2.66 10.40 -6.61
CA HIS A 43 -3.17 9.07 -6.36
C HIS A 43 -4.40 9.15 -5.46
N SER A 44 -5.36 8.25 -5.71
CA SER A 44 -6.55 8.13 -4.87
C SER A 44 -6.23 7.51 -3.51
N SER A 45 -5.16 6.73 -3.42
CA SER A 45 -4.68 6.13 -2.18
C SER A 45 -3.17 5.91 -2.26
N VAL A 46 -2.47 6.16 -1.15
CA VAL A 46 -1.05 5.83 -0.99
C VAL A 46 -0.89 4.88 0.19
N PHE A 47 -0.42 3.67 -0.10
CA PHE A 47 -0.32 2.59 0.88
C PHE A 47 1.05 2.58 1.57
N HIS A 48 1.04 2.67 2.90
CA HIS A 48 2.24 2.54 3.72
C HIS A 48 2.55 1.08 4.02
N MET A 49 3.54 0.52 3.33
CA MET A 49 3.91 -0.90 3.45
C MET A 49 4.52 -1.26 4.81
N ASP A 50 5.10 -0.28 5.50
CA ASP A 50 5.74 -0.44 6.81
C ASP A 50 4.73 -0.49 7.97
N GLN A 51 3.49 -0.04 7.74
CA GLN A 51 2.44 0.00 8.75
C GLN A 51 1.42 -1.14 8.60
N THR A 52 1.61 -2.04 7.65
CA THR A 52 0.74 -3.20 7.43
C THR A 52 0.76 -4.14 8.64
N LYS A 53 -0.41 -4.46 9.20
CA LYS A 53 -0.58 -5.45 10.27
C LYS A 53 -1.68 -6.43 9.93
N VAL A 54 -1.41 -7.71 10.12
CA VAL A 54 -2.41 -8.78 10.08
C VAL A 54 -2.87 -9.03 11.52
N MET A 55 -4.18 -9.03 11.73
CA MET A 55 -4.81 -9.32 13.02
C MET A 55 -5.61 -10.61 12.88
N ASP A 56 -5.54 -11.47 13.90
CA ASP A 56 -6.25 -12.76 13.96
C ASP A 56 -7.71 -12.62 14.42
#